data_AF-K0IJ38-F1
#
_entry.id   AF-K0IJ38-F1
#
_cell.length_a   1.000
_cell.length_b   1.000
_cell.length_c   1.000
_cell.angle_alpha   90.00
_cell.angle_beta   90.00
_cell.angle_gamma   90.00
#
_symmetry.space_group_name_H-M   'P 1'
#
loop_
_entity.id
_entity.type
_entity.pdbx_description
1 polymer ?
#
loop_
_entity_poly.entity_id
_entity_poly.type
_entity_poly.pdbx_seq_one_letter_code
_entity_poly.pdbx_strand_id
1 'polypeptide(L)'
;MKILHHNKLVDVTKSIAEEHGIIQKFFSSAAYLFVYDLDAMPKDVARYFYPISLERARTLVSVIMADTQSPSSFSSAKGSLNRGDIDEISAVLSRLLVLVAKQYSRQRASYGDESIVYEIYTKVFNLFLKQLELPAGNKSG
;
A
#
# COMPACT_ATOMS: atom_id res chain seq x y z
N MET A 1 -21.93 -9.63 -4.82
CA MET A 1 -21.06 -10.21 -5.89
C MET A 1 -21.29 -9.66 -7.28
N LYS A 2 -22.54 -9.49 -7.79
CA LYS A 2 -22.79 -8.92 -9.14
C LYS A 2 -22.05 -7.60 -9.42
N ILE A 3 -22.11 -6.65 -8.48
CA ILE A 3 -21.46 -5.33 -8.62
C ILE A 3 -19.93 -5.48 -8.69
N LEU A 4 -19.33 -6.31 -7.83
CA LEU A 4 -17.88 -6.53 -7.81
C LEU A 4 -17.37 -7.17 -9.10
N HIS A 5 -18.09 -8.17 -9.62
CA HIS A 5 -17.76 -8.81 -10.89
C HIS A 5 -17.92 -7.85 -12.07
N HIS A 6 -19.00 -7.05 -12.09
CA HIS A 6 -19.21 -6.02 -13.12
C HIS A 6 -18.08 -4.98 -13.15
N ASN A 7 -17.56 -4.61 -11.98
CA ASN A 7 -16.44 -3.67 -11.84
C ASN A 7 -15.05 -4.35 -11.91
N LYS A 8 -14.98 -5.63 -12.30
CA LYS A 8 -13.72 -6.39 -12.45
C LYS A 8 -12.87 -6.43 -11.18
N LEU A 9 -13.52 -6.47 -10.02
CA LEU A 9 -12.85 -6.64 -8.72
C LEU A 9 -12.76 -8.11 -8.31
N VAL A 10 -13.62 -8.96 -8.89
CA VAL A 10 -13.61 -10.41 -8.70
C VAL A 10 -13.93 -11.11 -10.01
N ASP A 11 -13.32 -12.27 -10.22
CA ASP A 11 -13.55 -13.15 -11.37
C ASP A 11 -14.22 -14.45 -10.95
N VAL A 12 -15.03 -15.04 -11.84
CA VAL A 12 -15.59 -16.38 -11.62
C VAL A 12 -14.54 -17.42 -12.01
N THR A 13 -14.05 -18.18 -11.04
CA THR A 13 -13.03 -19.21 -11.26
C THR A 13 -13.62 -20.59 -11.55
N LYS A 14 -14.82 -20.86 -11.03
CA LYS A 14 -15.50 -22.15 -11.21
C LYS A 14 -17.01 -21.95 -11.16
N SER A 15 -17.73 -22.71 -11.97
CA SER A 15 -19.19 -22.82 -11.92
C SER A 15 -19.57 -24.29 -11.96
N ILE A 16 -20.33 -24.76 -10.98
CA ILE A 16 -20.74 -26.17 -10.86
C ILE A 16 -22.27 -26.20 -10.83
N ALA A 17 -22.87 -27.08 -11.62
CA ALA A 17 -24.27 -27.42 -11.49
C ALA A 17 -24.39 -28.58 -10.50
N GLU A 18 -25.02 -28.34 -9.36
CA GLU A 18 -25.25 -29.35 -8.33
C GLU A 18 -26.45 -30.24 -8.71
N GLU A 19 -26.56 -31.43 -8.09
CA GLU A 19 -27.61 -32.43 -8.38
C GLU A 19 -29.04 -31.89 -8.24
N HIS A 20 -29.25 -30.90 -7.35
CA HIS A 20 -30.53 -30.21 -7.16
C HIS A 20 -30.79 -29.09 -8.18
N GLY A 21 -29.98 -28.97 -9.23
CA GLY A 21 -30.17 -28.03 -10.34
C GLY A 21 -29.79 -26.56 -10.04
N ILE A 22 -29.21 -26.27 -8.87
CA ILE A 22 -28.72 -24.93 -8.56
C ILE A 22 -27.26 -24.82 -8.98
N ILE A 23 -26.91 -23.70 -9.61
CA ILE A 23 -25.54 -23.42 -10.06
C ILE A 23 -24.78 -22.70 -8.95
N GLN A 24 -23.72 -23.32 -8.45
CA GLN A 24 -22.78 -22.71 -7.53
C GLN A 24 -21.62 -22.05 -8.29
N LYS A 25 -21.36 -20.76 -8.00
CA LYS A 25 -20.26 -19.99 -8.59
C LYS A 25 -19.21 -19.67 -7.54
N PHE A 26 -17.96 -19.91 -7.88
CA PHE A 26 -16.80 -19.59 -7.05
C PHE A 26 -16.12 -18.36 -7.62
N PHE A 27 -15.79 -17.41 -6.73
CA PHE A 27 -15.17 -16.15 -7.11
C PHE A 27 -13.77 -16.05 -6.49
N SER A 28 -12.81 -15.49 -7.23
CA SER A 28 -11.52 -15.05 -6.69
C SER A 28 -11.39 -13.54 -6.84
N SER A 29 -10.46 -12.92 -6.09
CA SER A 29 -10.05 -11.54 -6.37
C SER A 29 -9.49 -11.43 -7.78
N ALA A 30 -9.81 -10.34 -8.48
CA ALA A 30 -9.24 -10.02 -9.79
C ALA A 30 -7.81 -9.46 -9.68
N ALA A 31 -7.40 -9.03 -8.48
CA ALA A 31 -6.08 -8.50 -8.21
C ALA A 31 -5.46 -9.14 -6.96
N TYR A 32 -4.14 -9.31 -6.98
CA TYR A 32 -3.39 -9.81 -5.83
C TYR A 32 -3.15 -8.72 -4.77
N LEU A 33 -2.92 -7.48 -5.21
CA LEU A 33 -2.69 -6.32 -4.35
C LEU A 33 -3.57 -5.15 -4.78
N PHE A 34 -4.30 -4.57 -3.83
CA PHE A 34 -5.02 -3.31 -4.01
C PHE A 34 -4.23 -2.15 -3.42
N VAL A 35 -3.94 -1.15 -4.26
CA VAL A 35 -3.27 0.10 -3.86
C VAL A 35 -4.23 1.26 -4.11
N TYR A 36 -4.43 2.08 -3.07
CA TYR A 36 -5.40 3.17 -3.08
C TYR A 36 -4.70 4.50 -3.38
N ASP A 37 -5.10 5.15 -4.46
CA ASP A 37 -4.71 6.52 -4.77
C ASP A 37 -5.62 7.49 -4.00
N LEU A 38 -5.26 7.76 -2.75
CA LEU A 38 -6.08 8.58 -1.84
C LEU A 38 -6.26 10.02 -2.34
N ASP A 39 -5.28 10.54 -3.09
CA ASP A 39 -5.32 11.89 -3.64
C ASP A 39 -6.31 11.99 -4.82
N ALA A 40 -6.56 10.87 -5.52
CA ALA A 40 -7.53 10.79 -6.61
C ALA A 40 -8.97 10.48 -6.12
N MET A 41 -9.16 10.13 -4.85
CA MET A 41 -10.48 9.76 -4.30
C MET A 41 -11.25 10.98 -3.77
N PRO A 42 -12.60 10.94 -3.83
CA PRO A 42 -13.43 11.85 -3.06
C PRO A 42 -13.06 11.80 -1.57
N LYS A 43 -12.91 12.97 -0.92
CA LYS A 43 -12.43 13.07 0.48
C LYS A 43 -13.28 12.27 1.46
N ASP A 44 -14.57 12.21 1.21
CA ASP A 44 -15.53 11.46 2.01
C ASP A 44 -15.33 9.93 1.91
N VAL A 45 -14.76 9.44 0.82
CA VAL A 45 -14.39 8.04 0.61
C VAL A 45 -12.96 7.77 1.10
N ALA A 46 -12.02 8.66 0.78
CA ALA A 46 -10.60 8.51 1.14
C ALA A 46 -10.39 8.30 2.65
N ARG A 47 -11.22 8.94 3.49
CA ARG A 47 -11.16 8.82 4.96
C ARG A 47 -11.27 7.36 5.46
N TYR A 48 -11.97 6.49 4.74
CA TYR A 48 -12.13 5.08 5.13
C TYR A 48 -10.84 4.27 4.95
N PHE A 49 -9.94 4.73 4.08
CA PHE A 49 -8.66 4.08 3.79
C PHE A 49 -7.48 4.74 4.52
N TYR A 50 -7.71 5.86 5.21
CA TYR A 50 -6.65 6.53 5.97
C TYR A 50 -6.05 5.66 7.09
N PRO A 51 -6.84 4.86 7.84
CA PRO A 51 -6.28 3.99 8.89
C PRO A 51 -5.22 3.01 8.39
N ILE A 52 -5.42 2.39 7.22
CA ILE A 52 -4.44 1.43 6.67
C ILE A 52 -3.14 2.10 6.25
N SER A 53 -3.20 3.33 5.73
CA SER A 53 -2.00 4.12 5.41
C SER A 53 -1.22 4.49 6.68
N LEU A 54 -1.91 4.88 7.76
CA LEU A 54 -1.28 5.15 9.04
C LEU A 54 -0.65 3.91 9.67
N GLU A 55 -1.31 2.76 9.56
CA GLU A 55 -0.76 1.49 10.05
C GLU A 55 0.55 1.15 9.32
N ARG A 56 0.56 1.23 7.99
CA ARG A 56 1.78 1.03 7.18
C ARG A 56 2.89 2.00 7.57
N ALA A 57 2.57 3.27 7.80
CA ALA A 57 3.52 4.27 8.25
C ALA A 57 4.13 3.92 9.61
N ARG A 58 3.30 3.51 10.58
CA ARG A 58 3.78 3.08 11.90
C ARG A 58 4.68 1.85 11.80
N THR A 59 4.32 0.87 10.99
CA THR A 59 5.18 -0.31 10.76
C THR A 59 6.53 0.11 10.21
N LEU A 60 6.54 1.00 9.23
CA LEU A 60 7.77 1.50 8.62
C LEU A 60 8.66 2.20 9.65
N VAL A 61 8.07 3.12 10.42
CA VAL A 61 8.76 3.84 11.50
C VAL A 61 9.33 2.86 12.52
N SER A 62 8.54 1.88 12.97
CA SER A 62 8.99 0.87 13.93
C SER A 62 10.19 0.08 13.41
N VAL A 63 10.19 -0.33 12.14
CA VAL A 63 11.31 -1.04 11.52
C VAL A 63 12.55 -0.15 11.46
N ILE A 64 12.42 1.10 11.02
CA ILE A 64 13.55 2.05 10.98
C ILE A 64 14.07 2.33 12.40
N MET A 65 13.21 2.47 13.40
CA MET A 65 13.66 2.72 14.77
C MET A 65 14.36 1.51 15.40
N ALA A 66 13.95 0.29 15.03
CA ALA A 66 14.56 -0.96 15.48
C ALA A 66 15.89 -1.26 14.78
N ASP A 67 16.10 -0.76 13.57
CA ASP A 67 17.35 -0.94 12.84
C ASP A 67 18.47 -0.03 13.38
N THR A 68 19.60 -0.65 13.72
CA THR A 68 20.78 0.00 14.29
C THR A 68 21.63 0.70 13.22
N GLN A 69 21.40 0.40 11.93
CA GLN A 69 22.07 1.03 10.78
C GLN A 69 21.22 2.12 10.11
N SER A 70 20.07 2.47 10.69
CA SER A 70 19.16 3.46 10.13
C SER A 70 19.80 4.82 9.87
N PRO A 71 19.33 5.56 8.84
CA PRO A 71 19.86 6.88 8.50
C PRO A 71 19.95 7.79 9.73
N SER A 72 21.06 8.51 9.86
CA SER A 72 21.33 9.41 10.99
C SER A 72 20.20 10.43 11.19
N SER A 73 19.57 10.89 10.10
CA SER A 73 18.39 11.78 10.10
C SER A 73 17.20 11.24 10.89
N PHE A 74 16.95 9.92 10.87
CA PHE A 74 15.86 9.30 11.64
C PHE A 74 16.29 8.95 13.07
N SER A 75 17.58 8.70 13.27
CA SER A 75 18.16 8.44 14.59
C SER A 75 18.07 9.65 15.53
N SER A 76 18.13 10.88 15.01
CA SER A 76 17.89 12.11 15.79
C SER A 76 16.43 12.29 16.21
N ALA A 77 15.48 11.65 15.52
CA ALA A 77 14.04 11.68 15.85
C ALA A 77 13.62 10.59 16.85
N LYS A 78 14.55 9.73 17.32
CA LYS A 78 14.29 8.60 18.23
C LYS A 78 13.57 8.96 19.54
N GLY A 79 13.45 10.24 19.89
CA GLY A 79 12.77 10.71 21.10
C GLY A 79 11.49 11.55 20.89
N SER A 80 11.10 11.94 19.67
CA SER A 80 9.96 12.85 19.49
C SER A 80 9.32 12.77 18.10
N LEU A 81 8.71 11.63 17.78
CA LEU A 81 7.75 11.58 16.68
C LEU A 81 6.37 11.91 17.25
N ASN A 82 5.75 12.97 16.72
CA ASN A 82 4.40 13.36 17.05
C ASN A 82 3.41 12.83 16.00
N ARG A 83 2.11 13.08 16.22
CA ARG A 83 1.05 12.64 15.30
C ARG A 83 1.20 13.22 13.89
N GLY A 84 1.57 14.50 13.79
CA GLY A 84 1.76 15.18 12.51
C GLY A 84 2.85 14.55 11.66
N ASP A 85 3.94 14.11 12.29
CA ASP A 85 5.03 13.41 11.58
C ASP A 85 4.55 12.08 10.99
N ILE A 86 3.76 11.31 11.75
CA ILE A 86 3.18 10.05 11.26
C ILE A 86 2.17 10.29 10.12
N ASP A 87 1.36 11.34 10.23
CA ASP A 87 0.39 11.71 9.19
C ASP A 87 1.12 12.11 7.87
N GLU A 88 2.25 12.83 7.96
CA GLU A 88 3.08 13.19 6.81
C GLU A 88 3.76 11.97 6.20
N ILE A 89 4.39 11.11 7.01
CA ILE A 89 4.99 9.85 6.55
C ILE A 89 3.95 8.97 5.85
N SER A 90 2.75 8.86 6.43
CA SER A 90 1.62 8.12 5.85
C SER A 90 1.22 8.65 4.48
N ALA A 91 1.16 9.97 4.31
CA ALA A 91 0.84 10.61 3.05
C ALA A 91 1.94 10.36 1.99
N VAL A 92 3.22 10.52 2.36
CA VAL A 92 4.35 10.25 1.47
C VAL A 92 4.38 8.79 1.04
N LEU A 93 4.26 7.87 2.00
CA LEU A 93 4.29 6.43 1.74
C LEU A 93 3.15 5.99 0.82
N SER A 94 1.93 6.52 1.03
CA SER A 94 0.78 6.22 0.18
C SER A 94 1.00 6.64 -1.27
N ARG A 95 1.56 7.85 -1.50
CA ARG A 95 1.89 8.33 -2.85
C ARG A 95 2.99 7.50 -3.52
N LEU A 96 4.05 7.16 -2.78
CA LEU A 96 5.12 6.32 -3.30
C LEU A 96 4.61 4.92 -3.66
N LEU A 97 3.73 4.33 -2.85
CA LEU A 97 3.14 3.03 -3.14
C LEU A 97 2.32 3.05 -4.44
N VAL A 98 1.52 4.10 -4.65
CA VAL A 98 0.77 4.30 -5.91
C VAL A 98 1.74 4.45 -7.09
N LEU A 99 2.77 5.28 -6.94
CA LEU A 99 3.78 5.53 -7.98
C LEU A 99 4.47 4.23 -8.43
N VAL A 100 4.94 3.43 -7.48
CA VAL A 100 5.65 2.18 -7.77
C VAL A 100 4.68 1.13 -8.29
N ALA A 101 3.54 0.90 -7.62
CA ALA A 101 2.60 -0.17 -7.98
C ALA A 101 1.97 0.02 -9.37
N LYS A 102 1.81 1.26 -9.85
CA LYS A 102 1.33 1.53 -11.23
C LYS A 102 2.15 0.79 -12.29
N GLN A 103 3.45 0.60 -12.08
CA GLN A 103 4.36 -0.12 -12.99
C GLN A 103 4.03 -1.62 -13.09
N TYR A 104 3.37 -2.17 -12.08
CA TYR A 104 3.03 -3.60 -11.97
C TYR A 104 1.58 -3.90 -12.34
N SER A 105 0.78 -2.87 -12.68
CA SER A 105 -0.67 -3.00 -12.92
C SER A 105 -1.07 -3.98 -14.02
N ARG A 106 -0.15 -4.32 -14.94
CA ARG A 106 -0.39 -5.28 -16.04
C ARG A 106 0.26 -6.64 -15.80
N GLN A 107 1.04 -6.79 -14.73
CA GLN A 107 1.74 -8.03 -14.42
C GLN A 107 0.76 -9.00 -13.78
N ARG A 108 0.77 -10.25 -14.27
CA ARG A 108 0.01 -11.33 -13.63
C ARG A 108 0.86 -11.89 -12.50
N ALA A 109 0.33 -11.82 -11.28
CA ALA A 109 0.87 -12.53 -10.13
C ALA A 109 0.18 -13.88 -10.01
N SER A 110 0.94 -14.94 -9.70
CA SER A 110 0.33 -16.19 -9.27
C SER A 110 -0.27 -16.01 -7.88
N TYR A 111 -1.43 -16.61 -7.64
CA TYR A 111 -2.04 -16.57 -6.32
C TYR A 111 -1.12 -17.24 -5.28
N GLY A 112 -0.78 -16.51 -4.22
CA GLY A 112 0.12 -16.95 -3.14
C GLY A 112 1.59 -16.63 -3.38
N ASP A 113 1.94 -16.06 -4.54
CA ASP A 113 3.29 -15.59 -4.82
C ASP A 113 3.45 -14.14 -4.35
N GLU A 114 3.93 -13.98 -3.12
CA GLU A 114 4.21 -12.68 -2.51
C GLU A 114 5.42 -11.95 -3.09
N SER A 115 6.20 -12.57 -3.99
CA SER A 115 7.45 -11.98 -4.50
C SER A 115 7.25 -10.59 -5.12
N ILE A 116 6.18 -10.39 -5.89
CA ILE A 116 5.84 -9.11 -6.51
C ILE A 116 5.44 -8.08 -5.45
N VAL A 117 4.70 -8.49 -4.42
CA VAL A 117 4.31 -7.59 -3.32
C VAL A 117 5.54 -7.16 -2.55
N TYR A 118 6.42 -8.09 -2.21
CA TYR A 118 7.71 -7.79 -1.59
C TYR A 118 8.52 -6.83 -2.43
N GLU A 119 8.65 -7.07 -3.74
CA GLU A 119 9.42 -6.19 -4.63
C GLU A 119 8.85 -4.75 -4.64
N ILE A 120 7.52 -4.60 -4.73
CA ILE A 120 6.85 -3.30 -4.67
C ILE A 120 7.19 -2.59 -3.35
N TYR A 121 7.00 -3.27 -2.20
CA TYR A 121 7.27 -2.66 -0.89
C TYR A 121 8.76 -2.34 -0.70
N THR A 122 9.68 -3.19 -1.14
CA THR A 122 11.13 -2.93 -1.09
C THR A 122 11.49 -1.69 -1.92
N LYS A 123 10.95 -1.55 -3.14
CA LYS A 123 11.18 -0.36 -3.96
C LYS A 123 10.63 0.90 -3.31
N VAL A 124 9.43 0.84 -2.75
CA VAL A 124 8.82 1.95 -2.01
C VAL A 124 9.69 2.34 -0.81
N PHE A 125 10.14 1.37 -0.03
CA PHE A 125 11.00 1.61 1.13
C PHE A 125 12.32 2.27 0.75
N ASN A 126 13.00 1.76 -0.28
CA ASN A 126 14.25 2.35 -0.74
C ASN A 126 14.08 3.78 -1.26
N LEU A 127 12.97 4.08 -1.94
CA LEU A 127 12.65 5.45 -2.36
C LEU A 127 12.37 6.35 -1.17
N PHE A 128 11.65 5.85 -0.16
CA PHE A 128 11.36 6.58 1.06
C PHE A 128 12.64 6.92 1.84
N LEU A 129 13.55 5.95 2.04
CA LEU A 129 14.83 6.19 2.69
C LEU A 129 15.67 7.23 1.95
N LYS A 130 15.74 7.14 0.62
CA LYS A 130 16.43 8.17 -0.20
C LYS A 130 15.84 9.56 0.00
N GLN A 131 14.53 9.69 0.18
CA GLN A 131 13.90 10.98 0.47
C GLN A 131 14.28 11.53 1.85
N LEU A 132 14.55 10.66 2.83
CA LEU A 132 15.01 11.04 4.17
C LEU A 132 16.49 11.42 4.23
N GLU A 133 17.30 10.90 3.31
CA GLU A 133 18.74 11.19 3.20
C GLU A 133 19.03 12.50 2.45
N LEU A 134 18.07 13.00 1.68
CA LEU A 134 18.20 14.30 1.01
C LEU A 134 18.14 15.43 2.05
N PRO A 135 19.11 16.38 2.06
CA PRO A 135 19.08 17.50 3.00
C PRO A 135 17.78 18.27 2.78
N ALA A 136 17.05 18.52 3.87
CA ALA A 136 15.87 19.38 3.86
C ALA A 136 16.26 20.71 3.24
N GLY A 137 15.85 20.94 1.99
CA GLY A 137 16.15 22.16 1.25
C GLY A 137 15.71 23.36 2.07
N ASN A 138 16.65 24.29 2.27
CA ASN A 138 16.47 25.62 2.84
C ASN A 138 15.02 26.13 2.74
N LYS A 139 14.29 26.09 3.85
CA LYS A 139 13.23 27.07 4.08
C LYS A 139 13.91 28.31 4.68
N SER A 140 14.53 29.09 3.82
CA SER A 140 14.95 30.47 4.11
C SER A 140 13.69 31.33 4.20
N GLY A 141 13.32 31.72 5.41
CA GLY A 141 12.54 32.92 5.70
C GLY A 141 13.48 33.99 6.22
#